data_AF-A0A9D1BZU8-F1
#
_entry.id   AF-A0A9D1BZU8-F1
#
_cell.length_a   1.000
_cell.length_b   1.000
_cell.length_c   1.000
_cell.angle_alpha   90.00
_cell.angle_beta   90.00
_cell.angle_gamma   90.00
#
_symmetry.space_group_name_H-M   'P 1'
#
loop_
_entity.id
_entity.type
_entity.pdbx_description
1 polymer ?
#
loop_
_entity_poly.entity_id
_entity_poly.type
_entity_poly.pdbx_seq_one_letter_code
_entity_poly.pdbx_strand_id
1 'polypeptide(L)'
;MYKIVFFVPESHLEPVKQALFDAGAGKIGSYDCCAWQVKGQGQFRPLADSNAYIGEKNQLETLEEYRVELVCNKASIQLAIKALISAHP
;
A
#
# COMPACT_ATOMS: atom_id res chain seq x y z
N MET A 1 -13.14 6.23 -12.39
CA MET A 1 -12.11 5.22 -12.08
C MET A 1 -11.14 5.85 -11.11
N TYR A 2 -10.64 5.10 -10.13
CA TYR A 2 -9.69 5.59 -9.13
C TYR A 2 -8.31 5.01 -9.39
N LYS A 3 -7.29 5.71 -8.88
CA LYS A 3 -5.93 5.19 -8.78
C LYS A 3 -5.57 5.10 -7.30
N ILE A 4 -5.22 3.90 -6.85
CA ILE A 4 -4.73 3.65 -5.50
C ILE A 4 -3.21 3.73 -5.57
N VAL A 5 -2.63 4.54 -4.69
CA VAL A 5 -1.19 4.65 -4.49
C VAL A 5 -0.92 4.37 -3.02
N PHE A 6 -0.02 3.44 -2.72
CA PHE A 6 0.37 3.10 -1.36
C PHE A 6 1.87 2.80 -1.29
N PHE A 7 2.41 2.87 -0.08
CA PHE A 7 3.83 2.67 0.22
C PHE A 7 3.94 1.52 1.21
N VAL A 8 4.77 0.52 0.95
CA VAL A 8 4.81 -0.71 1.75
C VAL A 8 6.25 -1.23 1.84
N PRO A 9 6.71 -1.76 2.99
CA PRO A 9 8.00 -2.41 3.08
C PRO A 9 8.05 -3.68 2.20
N GLU A 10 9.24 -4.03 1.73
CA GLU A 10 9.47 -5.17 0.83
C GLU A 10 8.88 -6.49 1.37
N SER A 11 8.94 -6.69 2.69
CA SER A 11 8.41 -7.89 3.36
C SER A 11 6.89 -8.07 3.22
N HIS A 12 6.14 -6.99 2.98
CA HIS A 12 4.67 -7.00 2.89
C HIS A 12 4.15 -6.61 1.51
N LEU A 13 5.05 -6.39 0.53
CA LEU A 13 4.71 -5.97 -0.82
C LEU A 13 3.73 -6.92 -1.52
N GLU A 14 4.08 -8.21 -1.63
CA GLU A 14 3.23 -9.20 -2.31
C GLU A 14 1.93 -9.48 -1.55
N PRO A 15 1.93 -9.70 -0.21
CA PRO A 15 0.70 -9.88 0.55
C PRO A 15 -0.31 -8.73 0.39
N VAL A 16 0.14 -7.48 0.45
CA VAL A 16 -0.75 -6.31 0.31
C VAL A 16 -1.31 -6.18 -1.11
N LYS A 17 -0.48 -6.42 -2.14
CA LYS A 17 -0.97 -6.45 -3.53
C LYS A 17 -2.02 -7.53 -3.73
N GLN A 18 -1.79 -8.74 -3.22
CA GLN A 18 -2.75 -9.84 -3.34
C GLN A 18 -4.09 -9.49 -2.69
N ALA A 19 -4.08 -8.90 -1.49
CA ALA A 19 -5.30 -8.45 -0.82
C ALA A 19 -6.09 -7.42 -1.65
N LEU A 20 -5.41 -6.50 -2.32
CA LEU A 20 -6.03 -5.53 -3.23
C LEU A 20 -6.62 -6.20 -4.48
N PHE A 21 -5.93 -7.19 -5.06
CA PHE A 21 -6.40 -7.94 -6.22
C PHE A 21 -7.62 -8.79 -5.89
N ASP A 22 -7.61 -9.48 -4.75
CA ASP A 22 -8.74 -10.27 -4.24
C ASP A 22 -9.97 -9.38 -3.98
N ALA A 23 -9.75 -8.14 -3.55
CA ALA A 23 -10.81 -7.12 -3.40
C ALA A 23 -11.29 -6.50 -4.73
N GLY A 24 -10.71 -6.90 -5.87
CA GLY A 24 -11.11 -6.49 -7.21
C GLY A 24 -10.41 -5.24 -7.75
N ALA A 25 -9.37 -4.74 -7.08
CA ALA A 25 -8.50 -3.72 -7.64
C ALA A 25 -7.53 -4.33 -8.68
N GLY A 26 -6.93 -3.50 -9.54
CA GLY A 26 -5.98 -3.96 -10.55
C GLY A 26 -6.62 -4.70 -11.73
N LYS A 27 -7.91 -4.52 -12.00
CA LYS A 27 -8.59 -5.07 -13.19
C LYS A 27 -8.79 -4.02 -14.28
N ILE A 28 -8.29 -4.30 -15.49
CA ILE A 28 -8.43 -3.47 -16.70
C ILE A 28 -8.80 -4.37 -17.88
N GLY A 29 -10.04 -4.29 -18.36
CA GLY A 29 -10.49 -5.13 -19.47
C GLY A 29 -10.33 -6.62 -19.13
N SER A 30 -9.56 -7.34 -19.95
CA SER A 30 -9.27 -8.77 -19.77
C SER A 30 -8.00 -9.05 -18.95
N TYR A 31 -7.43 -8.05 -18.27
CA TYR A 31 -6.26 -8.19 -17.41
C TYR A 31 -6.65 -7.99 -15.95
N ASP A 32 -6.14 -8.83 -15.07
CA ASP A 32 -6.19 -8.68 -13.62
C ASP A 32 -4.78 -8.55 -13.03
N CYS A 33 -4.71 -8.36 -11.71
CA CYS A 33 -3.45 -8.19 -10.98
C CYS A 33 -2.54 -7.08 -11.53
N CYS A 34 -3.12 -6.07 -12.19
CA CYS A 34 -2.38 -4.96 -12.78
C CYS A 34 -1.92 -4.00 -11.68
N ALA A 35 -0.60 -3.89 -11.52
CA ALA A 35 0.03 -2.88 -10.68
C ALA A 35 1.36 -2.43 -11.30
N TRP A 36 1.76 -1.21 -11.00
CA TRP A 36 3.11 -0.71 -11.21
C TRP A 36 3.76 -0.48 -9.85
N GLN A 37 5.06 -0.73 -9.73
CA GLN A 37 5.78 -0.52 -8.49
C GLN A 37 7.21 -0.04 -8.72
N VAL A 38 7.75 0.69 -7.75
CA VAL A 38 9.15 1.11 -7.72
C VAL A 38 9.67 1.08 -6.30
N LYS A 39 10.90 0.59 -6.13
CA LYS A 39 11.61 0.66 -4.85
C LYS A 39 12.18 2.07 -4.66
N GLY A 40 11.98 2.63 -3.48
CA GLY A 40 12.45 3.97 -3.11
C GLY A 40 12.78 4.05 -1.62
N GLN A 41 13.00 5.27 -1.15
CA GLN A 41 13.26 5.56 0.26
C GLN A 41 12.10 6.38 0.83
N GLY A 42 11.51 5.85 1.90
CA GLY A 42 10.54 6.51 2.75
C GLY A 42 11.22 7.27 3.87
N GLN A 43 10.55 8.30 4.38
CA GLN A 43 10.95 8.95 5.62
C GLN A 43 9.74 9.40 6.42
N PHE A 44 9.83 9.22 7.73
CA PHE A 44 8.85 9.74 8.67
C PHE A 44 9.48 9.97 10.04
N ARG A 45 8.78 10.70 10.90
CA ARG A 45 9.17 10.88 12.31
C ARG A 45 7.98 10.53 13.19
N PRO A 46 8.01 9.40 13.92
CA PRO A 46 6.96 9.05 14.85
C PRO A 46 6.78 10.16 15.89
N LEU A 47 5.55 10.63 16.09
CA LEU A 47 5.24 11.58 17.16
C LEU A 47 4.90 10.85 18.47
N ALA A 48 4.73 11.60 19.57
CA ALA A 48 4.46 11.03 20.89
C ALA A 48 3.27 10.06 20.92
N ASP A 49 2.20 10.38 20.18
CA ASP A 49 0.96 9.60 20.11
C ASP A 49 0.94 8.57 18.96
N SER A 50 2.09 8.35 18.30
CA SER A 50 2.21 7.38 17.22
C SER A 50 2.39 5.96 17.77
N ASN A 51 1.61 5.02 17.22
CA ASN A 51 1.83 3.58 17.33
C ASN A 51 2.60 3.08 16.09
N ALA A 52 3.79 3.64 15.87
CA ALA A 52 4.59 3.30 14.70
C ALA A 52 5.04 1.83 14.75
N TYR A 53 4.84 1.11 13.65
CA TYR A 53 5.33 -0.26 13.50
C TYR A 53 6.88 -0.33 13.47
N ILE A 54 7.51 0.72 12.93
CA ILE A 54 8.97 0.89 12.83
C ILE A 54 9.33 2.28 13.36
N GLY A 55 10.46 2.36 14.09
CA GLY A 55 11.09 3.63 14.44
C GLY A 55 10.92 4.10 15.88
N GLU A 56 11.71 5.09 16.26
CA GLU A 56 11.72 5.69 17.59
C GLU A 56 11.01 7.04 17.65
N LYS A 57 10.32 7.30 18.76
CA LYS A 57 9.56 8.56 18.95
C LYS A 57 10.47 9.78 18.86
N ASN A 58 10.01 10.76 18.08
CA ASN A 58 10.67 12.03 17.77
C ASN A 58 12.01 11.91 17.02
N GLN A 59 12.34 10.74 16.49
CA GLN A 59 13.52 10.54 15.65
C GLN A 59 13.13 10.43 14.18
N LEU A 60 13.99 10.94 13.29
CA LEU A 60 13.77 10.82 11.85
C LEU A 60 14.18 9.41 11.43
N GLU A 61 13.23 8.69 10.87
CA GLU A 61 13.42 7.35 10.34
C GLU A 61 13.49 7.42 8.82
N THR A 62 14.39 6.63 8.25
CA THR A 62 14.44 6.39 6.81
C THR A 62 14.50 4.89 6.56
N LEU A 63 13.74 4.42 5.57
CA LEU A 63 13.66 3.01 5.23
C LEU A 63 13.44 2.81 3.73
N GLU A 64 13.83 1.65 3.24
CA GLU A 64 13.46 1.23 1.89
C GLU A 64 12.00 0.76 1.86
N GLU A 65 11.24 1.25 0.88
CA GLU A 65 9.85 0.85 0.67
C GLU A 65 9.51 0.86 -0.82
N TYR A 66 8.43 0.18 -1.17
CA TYR A 66 7.87 0.21 -2.52
C TYR A 66 6.71 1.20 -2.58
N ARG A 67 6.76 2.13 -3.54
CA ARG A 67 5.56 2.81 -4.01
C ARG A 67 4.86 1.91 -5.01
N VAL A 68 3.61 1.56 -4.74
CA VAL A 68 2.78 0.71 -5.60
C VAL A 68 1.57 1.52 -6.08
N GLU A 69 1.24 1.36 -7.35
CA GLU A 69 0.15 2.06 -8.01
C GLU A 69 -0.71 1.10 -8.83
N LEU A 70 -2.02 1.16 -8.65
CA LEU A 70 -2.97 0.37 -9.43
C LEU A 70 -4.30 1.09 -9.63
N VAL A 71 -5.06 0.67 -10.64
CA VAL A 71 -6.39 1.22 -10.88
C VAL A 71 -7.44 0.47 -10.08
N CYS A 72 -8.52 1.15 -9.73
CA CYS A 72 -9.67 0.54 -9.08
C CYS A 72 -10.97 1.12 -9.63
N ASN A 73 -11.94 0.26 -9.92
CA ASN A 73 -13.27 0.70 -10.33
C ASN A 73 -14.05 1.26 -9.12
N LYS A 74 -15.14 1.98 -9.38
CA LYS A 74 -15.94 2.59 -8.30
C LYS A 74 -16.69 1.57 -7.43
N ALA A 75 -17.02 0.40 -7.96
CA ALA A 75 -17.71 -0.65 -7.21
C ALA A 75 -16.80 -1.34 -6.18
N SER A 76 -15.51 -1.46 -6.48
CA SER A 76 -14.50 -2.16 -5.66
C SER A 76 -13.74 -1.25 -4.71
N ILE A 77 -13.76 0.08 -4.90
CA ILE A 77 -12.88 1.00 -4.15
C ILE A 77 -13.02 0.89 -2.63
N GLN A 78 -14.25 0.77 -2.10
CA GLN A 78 -14.47 0.68 -0.65
C GLN A 78 -13.90 -0.63 -0.07
N LEU A 79 -14.08 -1.74 -0.79
CA LEU A 79 -13.53 -3.04 -0.40
C LEU A 79 -12.00 -3.04 -0.53
N ALA A 80 -11.46 -2.46 -1.60
CA ALA A 80 -10.03 -2.37 -1.84
C ALA A 80 -9.31 -1.55 -0.76
N ILE A 81 -9.85 -0.40 -0.35
CA ILE A 81 -9.27 0.40 0.73
C ILE A 81 -9.32 -0.35 2.07
N LYS A 82 -10.42 -1.04 2.37
CA LYS A 82 -10.52 -1.87 3.57
C LYS A 82 -9.50 -3.01 3.58
N ALA A 83 -9.34 -3.69 2.43
CA ALA A 83 -8.36 -4.76 2.27
C ALA A 83 -6.93 -4.25 2.41
N LEU A 84 -6.60 -3.12 1.80
CA LEU A 84 -5.31 -2.45 1.95
C LEU A 84 -5.01 -2.16 3.41
N ILE A 85 -5.89 -1.44 4.12
CA ILE A 85 -5.67 -1.08 5.54
C ILE A 85 -5.52 -2.34 6.42
N SER A 86 -6.27 -3.40 6.14
CA SER A 86 -6.22 -4.62 6.94
C SER A 86 -4.97 -5.47 6.68
N ALA A 87 -4.42 -5.44 5.47
CA ALA A 87 -3.24 -6.22 5.09
C ALA A 87 -1.93 -5.46 5.33
N HIS A 88 -2.00 -4.13 5.46
CA HIS A 88 -0.85 -3.29 5.67
C HIS A 88 -0.31 -3.45 7.11
N PRO A 89 1.03 -3.59 7.28
CA PRO A 89 1.65 -3.60 8.61
C PRO A 89 1.58 -2.25 9.32
#